data_AF-A0A919SU38-F1
#
_entry.id   AF-A0A919SU38-F1
#
_cell.length_a   1.000
_cell.length_b   1.000
_cell.length_c   1.000
_cell.angle_alpha   90.00
_cell.angle_beta   90.00
_cell.angle_gamma   90.00
#
_symmetry.space_group_name_H-M   'P 1'
#
loop_
_entity.id
_entity.type
_entity.pdbx_description
1 polymer ?
#
loop_
_entity_poly.entity_id
_entity_poly.type
_entity_poly.pdbx_seq_one_letter_code
_entity_poly.pdbx_strand_id
1 'polypeptide(L)'
;MPPHRHITPSASTAPRIPPGHIGPDHRFAADGHASRFACGTCGSPLDRYAELPSGTVSYEHPIWKNTDHRPVPVAADAVEATYVCDFCTDPKILFVYATAQPVLVQVDTPGSFVVRDYGTRWSACVECAALVEARNLAGLLKRVRSPVMAFEVVAHLSAMLRQVLSTLRPGRALSVDGRWEPHPVPATTLPRIRDRLAALIAGDVALPFALGHQAVRTPLAASLAIARLYWVDDEFTILTRNAAQVLPRLGFSPGDLPAAHGFVAWAQPVDARRRCVAASWSSHGDAVQLVGYRSVGDGLAPAPLQQLRAQVGWLIPAFAVTLRPGQPVTATHPAATLITTWRLIRQRLADTTPAKVDTSIRRAYQRARRPEPEVALVRIRGARATSAPAQHINAGAGSERDYRWWVTPHWRHQPYGPGRSLRDWIVVRPHLRGPHDKPISATTTVRVLGTLPPRPEPTAQAPTEGP
;
A
#
# COMPACT_ATOMS: atom_id res chain seq x y z
N MET A 1 18.80 -82.58 -6.94
CA MET A 1 17.59 -81.77 -7.20
C MET A 1 17.93 -80.30 -7.00
N PRO A 2 18.06 -79.50 -8.06
CA PRO A 2 18.23 -78.04 -7.99
C PRO A 2 16.86 -77.35 -8.24
N PRO A 3 16.73 -76.01 -8.14
CA PRO A 3 16.29 -75.33 -6.92
C PRO A 3 14.95 -74.58 -7.11
N HIS A 4 14.12 -74.50 -6.06
CA HIS A 4 12.92 -73.67 -6.07
C HIS A 4 13.21 -72.26 -5.55
N ARG A 5 13.14 -71.28 -6.46
CA ARG A 5 12.97 -69.86 -6.14
C ARG A 5 11.49 -69.60 -5.84
N HIS A 6 11.20 -69.02 -4.68
CA HIS A 6 9.87 -68.52 -4.35
C HIS A 6 9.62 -67.17 -5.01
N ILE A 7 8.53 -67.11 -5.79
CA ILE A 7 7.96 -65.89 -6.37
C ILE A 7 6.94 -65.35 -5.36
N THR A 8 7.07 -64.08 -4.97
CA THR A 8 6.06 -63.32 -4.25
C THR A 8 5.36 -62.36 -5.22
N PRO A 9 4.03 -62.13 -5.09
CA PRO A 9 3.28 -61.32 -6.04
C PRO A 9 3.39 -59.81 -5.75
N SER A 10 3.40 -59.05 -6.84
CA SER A 10 3.49 -57.59 -6.94
C SER A 10 2.44 -56.83 -6.13
N ALA A 11 2.88 -55.80 -5.42
CA ALA A 11 2.04 -54.76 -4.84
C ALA A 11 1.96 -53.54 -5.76
N SER A 12 0.74 -53.13 -6.07
CA SER A 12 0.37 -51.95 -6.85
C SER A 12 0.26 -50.71 -5.94
N THR A 13 0.90 -49.62 -6.39
CA THR A 13 0.54 -48.19 -6.33
C THR A 13 -0.16 -47.59 -5.09
N ALA A 14 0.55 -46.71 -4.36
CA ALA A 14 0.03 -45.43 -3.84
C ALA A 14 1.20 -44.50 -3.42
N PRO A 15 1.19 -43.19 -3.76
CA PRO A 15 2.24 -42.26 -3.33
C PRO A 15 2.08 -41.88 -1.84
N ARG A 16 3.14 -42.11 -1.06
CA ARG A 16 3.25 -41.68 0.34
C ARG A 16 3.44 -40.17 0.43
N ILE A 17 2.53 -39.47 1.11
CA ILE A 17 2.72 -38.10 1.59
C ILE A 17 3.62 -38.16 2.85
N PRO A 18 4.69 -37.37 2.96
CA PRO A 18 5.56 -37.42 4.14
C PRO A 18 4.93 -36.69 5.35
N PRO A 19 5.19 -37.14 6.59
CA PRO A 19 4.67 -36.53 7.80
C PRO A 19 5.35 -35.17 8.06
N GLY A 20 4.54 -34.16 8.32
CA GLY A 20 4.99 -32.80 8.63
C GLY A 20 5.68 -32.71 9.99
N HIS A 21 6.87 -32.12 10.00
CA HIS A 21 7.54 -31.66 11.21
C HIS A 21 6.73 -30.56 11.89
N ILE A 22 6.22 -30.85 13.10
CA ILE A 22 5.70 -29.85 14.03
C ILE A 22 6.89 -29.37 14.88
N GLY A 23 7.43 -28.21 14.54
CA GLY A 23 8.34 -27.44 15.40
C GLY A 23 7.58 -26.30 16.08
N PRO A 24 7.87 -25.95 17.34
CA PRO A 24 7.15 -24.91 18.07
C PRO A 24 7.78 -23.54 17.79
N ASP A 25 7.35 -22.84 16.74
CA ASP A 25 7.61 -21.40 16.60
C ASP A 25 6.66 -20.69 15.60
N HIS A 26 5.35 -20.98 15.69
CA HIS A 26 4.34 -20.24 14.92
C HIS A 26 3.96 -18.92 15.61
N ARG A 27 4.91 -17.98 15.64
CA ARG A 27 4.57 -16.56 15.83
C ARG A 27 3.91 -16.04 14.57
N PHE A 28 2.74 -15.43 14.73
CA PHE A 28 1.87 -14.81 13.73
C PHE A 28 2.56 -14.44 12.40
N ALA A 29 2.47 -15.31 11.40
CA ALA A 29 2.67 -14.89 10.02
C ALA A 29 1.47 -14.03 9.60
N ALA A 30 1.72 -12.73 9.46
CA ALA A 30 0.71 -11.73 9.11
C ALA A 30 0.20 -11.88 7.66
N ASP A 31 0.80 -12.75 6.85
CA ASP A 31 0.52 -12.88 5.41
C ASP A 31 -0.47 -14.02 5.06
N GLY A 32 -1.14 -14.64 6.04
CA GLY A 32 -2.16 -15.66 5.77
C GLY A 32 -3.53 -15.04 5.51
N HIS A 33 -4.08 -15.21 4.31
CA HIS A 33 -5.48 -14.87 4.03
C HIS A 33 -6.46 -15.72 4.88
N ALA A 34 -7.66 -15.19 5.12
CA ALA A 34 -8.68 -15.87 5.95
C ALA A 34 -9.19 -17.17 5.31
N SER A 35 -9.40 -17.19 3.99
CA SER A 35 -9.63 -18.39 3.20
C SER A 35 -8.50 -18.62 2.20
N ARG A 36 -8.13 -19.89 2.00
CA ARG A 36 -7.12 -20.31 1.03
C ARG A 36 -7.66 -20.38 -0.41
N PHE A 37 -8.98 -20.43 -0.56
CA PHE A 37 -9.64 -20.55 -1.86
C PHE A 37 -10.62 -19.40 -2.07
N ALA A 38 -10.68 -18.92 -3.30
CA ALA A 38 -11.68 -17.96 -3.76
C ALA A 38 -12.34 -18.48 -5.04
N CYS A 39 -13.47 -17.88 -5.41
CA CYS A 39 -14.15 -18.19 -6.66
C CYS A 39 -13.44 -17.51 -7.84
N GLY A 40 -13.03 -18.27 -8.85
CA GLY A 40 -12.41 -17.77 -10.07
C GLY A 40 -13.29 -16.83 -10.88
N THR A 41 -14.61 -16.93 -10.70
CA THR A 41 -15.59 -16.09 -11.42
C THR A 41 -15.80 -14.73 -10.74
N CYS A 42 -16.00 -14.70 -9.43
CA CYS A 42 -16.40 -13.47 -8.71
C CYS A 42 -15.40 -13.02 -7.62
N GLY A 43 -14.28 -13.71 -7.46
CA GLY A 43 -13.23 -13.41 -6.48
C GLY A 43 -13.65 -13.60 -5.02
N SER A 44 -14.81 -14.19 -4.72
CA SER A 44 -15.27 -14.31 -3.34
C SER A 44 -14.55 -15.44 -2.61
N PRO A 45 -14.09 -15.25 -1.36
CA PRO A 45 -13.63 -16.36 -0.52
C PRO A 45 -14.69 -17.46 -0.47
N LEU A 46 -14.24 -18.72 -0.57
CA LEU A 46 -15.11 -19.89 -0.52
C LEU A 46 -14.99 -20.60 0.82
N ASP A 47 -16.12 -21.14 1.28
CA ASP A 47 -16.19 -22.02 2.44
C ASP A 47 -15.98 -23.46 2.02
N ARG A 48 -15.30 -24.23 2.87
CA ARG A 48 -14.98 -25.64 2.63
C ARG A 48 -15.96 -26.53 3.38
N TYR A 49 -16.55 -27.48 2.66
CA TYR A 49 -17.47 -28.47 3.21
C TYR A 49 -16.84 -29.84 3.10
N ALA A 50 -16.98 -30.63 4.17
CA ALA A 50 -16.61 -32.03 4.18
C ALA A 50 -17.83 -32.86 4.60
N GLU A 51 -18.25 -33.77 3.73
CA GLU A 51 -19.25 -34.78 4.07
C GLU A 51 -18.55 -35.92 4.80
N LEU A 52 -18.91 -36.15 6.07
CA LEU A 52 -18.18 -37.09 6.92
C LEU A 52 -18.36 -38.57 6.57
N PRO A 53 -19.51 -39.04 6.04
CA PRO A 53 -19.63 -40.41 5.55
C PRO A 53 -18.75 -40.72 4.33
N SER A 54 -18.59 -39.77 3.40
CA SER A 54 -17.92 -39.99 2.11
C SER A 54 -16.50 -39.42 2.04
N GLY A 55 -16.15 -38.48 2.93
CA GLY A 55 -14.91 -37.71 2.86
C GLY A 55 -14.88 -36.69 1.71
N THR A 56 -15.97 -36.55 0.95
CA THR A 56 -16.04 -35.66 -0.20
C THR A 56 -15.92 -34.21 0.24
N VAL A 57 -15.07 -33.46 -0.45
CA VAL A 57 -14.84 -32.03 -0.21
C VAL A 57 -15.49 -31.22 -1.31
N SER A 58 -16.34 -30.27 -0.94
CA SER A 58 -16.89 -29.27 -1.84
C SER A 58 -16.58 -27.85 -1.35
N TYR A 59 -16.66 -26.89 -2.26
CA TYR A 59 -16.47 -25.47 -1.98
C TYR A 59 -17.73 -24.73 -2.37
N GLU A 60 -18.25 -23.88 -1.49
CA GLU A 60 -19.42 -23.05 -1.77
C GLU A 60 -19.19 -21.59 -1.40
N HIS A 61 -20.02 -20.72 -1.96
CA HIS A 61 -20.06 -19.34 -1.49
C HIS A 61 -20.55 -19.28 -0.04
N PRO A 62 -20.11 -18.27 0.72
CA PRO A 62 -20.62 -18.06 2.07
C PRO A 62 -22.15 -17.93 2.08
N ILE A 63 -22.80 -18.42 3.13
CA ILE A 63 -24.28 -18.50 3.21
C ILE A 63 -25.00 -17.16 3.03
N TRP A 64 -24.32 -16.05 3.31
CA TRP A 64 -24.85 -14.70 3.15
C TRP A 64 -24.74 -14.17 1.71
N LYS A 65 -24.01 -14.87 0.82
CA LYS A 65 -23.77 -14.44 -0.55
C LYS A 65 -24.60 -15.26 -1.53
N ASN A 66 -25.68 -14.66 -2.04
CA ASN A 66 -26.42 -15.22 -3.15
C ASN A 66 -25.69 -14.91 -4.46
N THR A 67 -25.42 -15.93 -5.28
CA THR A 67 -24.74 -15.81 -6.57
C THR A 67 -25.50 -16.59 -7.64
N ASP A 68 -25.54 -16.07 -8.85
CA ASP A 68 -26.16 -16.67 -10.03
C ASP A 68 -25.27 -17.70 -10.75
N HIS A 69 -24.06 -17.95 -10.22
CA HIS A 69 -23.10 -18.89 -10.78
C HIS A 69 -22.66 -19.93 -9.76
N ARG A 70 -22.17 -21.08 -10.26
CA ARG A 70 -21.51 -22.08 -9.43
C ARG A 70 -20.12 -21.60 -8.99
N PRO A 71 -19.65 -21.97 -7.80
CA PRO A 71 -18.31 -21.64 -7.33
C PRO A 71 -17.24 -22.35 -8.18
N VAL A 72 -16.20 -21.62 -8.57
CA VAL A 72 -15.02 -22.16 -9.27
C VAL A 72 -13.82 -22.02 -8.34
N PRO A 73 -13.48 -23.02 -7.51
CA PRO A 73 -12.43 -22.87 -6.51
C PRO A 73 -11.06 -22.73 -7.17
N VAL A 74 -10.41 -21.60 -6.89
CA VAL A 74 -9.01 -21.31 -7.26
C VAL A 74 -8.26 -20.84 -6.02
N ALA A 75 -6.93 -20.92 -6.04
CA ALA A 75 -6.12 -20.35 -4.97
C ALA A 75 -6.40 -18.85 -4.86
N ALA A 76 -6.59 -18.35 -3.63
CA ALA A 76 -7.06 -16.97 -3.43
C ALA A 76 -6.04 -15.90 -3.91
N ASP A 77 -4.76 -16.25 -4.00
CA ASP A 77 -3.68 -15.42 -4.55
C ASP A 77 -3.63 -15.41 -6.09
N ALA A 78 -4.29 -16.37 -6.74
CA ALA A 78 -4.39 -16.43 -8.20
C ALA A 78 -5.46 -15.48 -8.77
N VAL A 79 -6.30 -14.89 -7.91
CA VAL A 79 -7.36 -13.96 -8.29
C VAL A 79 -7.38 -12.73 -7.39
N GLU A 80 -8.08 -11.68 -7.79
CA GLU A 80 -8.32 -10.52 -6.93
C GLU A 80 -9.41 -10.84 -5.90
N ALA A 81 -9.03 -11.60 -4.88
CA ALA A 81 -9.96 -12.03 -3.85
C ALA A 81 -10.57 -10.82 -3.11
N THR A 82 -11.89 -10.84 -2.93
CA THR A 82 -12.66 -9.77 -2.28
C THR A 82 -12.99 -10.17 -0.86
N TYR A 83 -12.13 -9.76 0.08
CA TYR A 83 -12.34 -10.01 1.50
C TYR A 83 -13.31 -9.00 2.11
N VAL A 84 -14.14 -9.49 3.03
CA VAL A 84 -15.04 -8.68 3.87
C VAL A 84 -14.90 -9.09 5.33
N CYS A 85 -15.46 -8.29 6.24
CA CYS A 85 -15.57 -8.62 7.65
C CYS A 85 -16.40 -9.89 7.83
N ASP A 86 -15.83 -10.93 8.46
CA ASP A 86 -16.49 -12.24 8.66
C ASP A 86 -17.70 -12.15 9.60
N PHE A 87 -17.86 -11.01 10.27
CA PHE A 87 -18.93 -10.76 11.23
C PHE A 87 -20.05 -9.88 10.69
N CYS A 88 -19.83 -9.05 9.67
CA CYS A 88 -20.88 -8.13 9.20
C CYS A 88 -20.82 -7.81 7.70
N THR A 89 -19.93 -8.45 6.96
CA THR A 89 -19.72 -8.27 5.51
C THR A 89 -19.23 -6.88 5.08
N ASP A 90 -18.88 -6.00 6.03
CA ASP A 90 -18.25 -4.71 5.74
C ASP A 90 -16.86 -4.91 5.07
N PRO A 91 -16.61 -4.32 3.89
CA PRO A 91 -15.32 -4.45 3.20
C PRO A 91 -14.17 -3.68 3.88
N LYS A 92 -14.45 -2.79 4.83
CA LYS A 92 -13.45 -2.00 5.58
C LYS A 92 -12.84 -2.82 6.73
N ILE A 93 -12.23 -3.95 6.38
CA ILE A 93 -11.50 -4.79 7.33
C ILE A 93 -10.31 -4.02 7.88
N LEU A 94 -10.07 -4.15 9.18
CA LEU A 94 -8.89 -3.60 9.84
C LEU A 94 -8.03 -4.67 10.49
N PHE A 95 -8.65 -5.64 11.16
CA PHE A 95 -7.94 -6.63 11.95
C PHE A 95 -8.22 -8.05 11.47
N VAL A 96 -7.25 -8.93 11.70
CA VAL A 96 -7.40 -10.38 11.58
C VAL A 96 -7.11 -10.99 12.95
N TYR A 97 -8.01 -11.84 13.41
CA TYR A 97 -7.90 -12.64 14.61
C TYR A 97 -7.62 -14.10 14.26
N ALA A 98 -7.06 -14.84 15.20
CA ALA A 98 -6.83 -16.27 15.06
C ALA A 98 -7.55 -17.05 16.16
N THR A 99 -8.04 -18.24 15.84
CA THR A 99 -8.55 -19.20 16.82
C THR A 99 -7.52 -20.28 17.12
N ALA A 100 -7.66 -20.96 18.26
CA ALA A 100 -6.79 -22.05 18.70
C ALA A 100 -6.83 -23.24 17.73
N GLN A 101 -8.02 -23.51 17.19
CA GLN A 101 -8.37 -24.62 16.30
C GLN A 101 -9.36 -24.16 15.22
N PRO A 102 -9.52 -24.89 14.11
CA PRO A 102 -10.52 -24.58 13.10
C PRO A 102 -11.92 -24.51 13.72
N VAL A 103 -12.71 -23.53 13.28
CA VAL A 103 -14.11 -23.43 13.68
C VAL A 103 -14.92 -24.29 12.73
N LEU A 104 -15.44 -25.38 13.29
CA LEU A 104 -16.22 -26.37 12.57
C LEU A 104 -17.66 -26.31 13.06
N VAL A 105 -18.61 -26.11 12.14
CA VAL A 105 -20.04 -26.15 12.48
C VAL A 105 -20.69 -27.31 11.75
N GLN A 106 -21.34 -28.18 12.52
CA GLN A 106 -22.14 -29.27 11.99
C GLN A 106 -23.52 -28.73 11.59
N VAL A 107 -23.96 -29.10 10.39
CA VAL A 107 -25.31 -28.84 9.89
C VAL A 107 -25.96 -30.20 9.65
N ASP A 108 -27.07 -30.45 10.34
CA ASP A 108 -27.84 -31.68 10.17
C ASP A 108 -28.69 -31.56 8.90
N THR A 109 -28.58 -32.55 8.01
CA THR A 109 -29.37 -32.66 6.78
C THR A 109 -30.21 -33.95 6.82
N PRO A 110 -31.33 -34.05 6.10
CA PRO A 110 -32.11 -35.28 6.08
C PRO A 110 -31.27 -36.47 5.57
N GLY A 111 -30.87 -37.36 6.49
CA GLY A 111 -30.08 -38.57 6.20
C GLY A 111 -28.56 -38.45 6.26
N SER A 112 -28.00 -37.27 6.56
CA SER A 112 -26.55 -37.06 6.70
C SER A 112 -26.22 -35.86 7.59
N PHE A 113 -24.96 -35.61 7.88
CA PHE A 113 -24.51 -34.37 8.49
C PHE A 113 -23.30 -33.83 7.74
N VAL A 114 -23.31 -32.53 7.51
CA VAL A 114 -22.26 -31.83 6.78
C VAL A 114 -21.48 -31.00 7.79
N VAL A 115 -20.14 -31.12 7.76
CA VAL A 115 -19.27 -30.26 8.55
C VAL A 115 -18.74 -29.14 7.67
N ARG A 116 -19.01 -27.91 8.10
CA ARG A 116 -18.47 -26.71 7.48
C ARG A 116 -17.24 -26.25 8.24
N ASP A 117 -16.15 -26.09 7.51
CA ASP A 117 -14.87 -25.62 8.03
C ASP A 117 -14.67 -24.15 7.68
N TYR A 118 -14.78 -23.29 8.71
CA TYR A 118 -14.55 -21.85 8.61
C TYR A 118 -13.08 -21.46 8.86
N GLY A 119 -12.21 -22.43 9.09
CA GLY A 119 -10.79 -22.21 9.31
C GLY A 119 -10.49 -21.54 10.65
N THR A 120 -9.29 -20.94 10.71
CA THR A 120 -8.72 -20.41 11.96
C THR A 120 -8.53 -18.91 11.97
N ARG A 121 -8.87 -18.19 10.90
CA ARG A 121 -8.57 -16.76 10.72
C ARG A 121 -9.85 -15.98 10.46
N TRP A 122 -10.01 -14.88 11.19
CA TRP A 122 -11.26 -14.12 11.24
C TRP A 122 -10.98 -12.62 11.05
N SER A 123 -11.44 -12.08 9.94
CA SER A 123 -11.34 -10.68 9.54
C SER A 123 -12.44 -9.84 10.18
N ALA A 124 -12.07 -8.72 10.79
CA ALA A 124 -13.02 -7.80 11.43
C ALA A 124 -12.81 -6.35 10.97
N CYS A 125 -13.92 -5.65 10.74
CA CYS A 125 -13.94 -4.19 10.69
C CYS A 125 -13.75 -3.60 12.11
N VAL A 126 -13.59 -2.28 12.22
CA VAL A 126 -13.32 -1.57 13.49
C VAL A 126 -14.35 -1.90 14.58
N GLU A 127 -15.63 -1.91 14.21
CA GLU A 127 -16.72 -2.09 15.16
C GLU A 127 -16.85 -3.55 15.60
N CYS A 128 -16.76 -4.49 14.65
CA CYS A 128 -16.75 -5.91 14.99
C CYS A 128 -15.53 -6.28 15.83
N ALA A 129 -14.36 -5.70 15.56
CA ALA A 129 -13.17 -5.88 16.38
C ALA A 129 -13.41 -5.48 17.84
N ALA A 130 -14.10 -4.37 18.08
CA ALA A 130 -14.49 -3.93 19.43
C ALA A 130 -15.35 -4.99 20.14
N LEU A 131 -16.31 -5.57 19.43
CA LEU A 131 -17.22 -6.59 19.96
C LEU A 131 -16.53 -7.94 20.17
N VAL A 132 -15.61 -8.32 19.28
CA VAL A 132 -14.78 -9.52 19.41
C VAL A 132 -13.89 -9.41 20.66
N GLU A 133 -13.23 -8.26 20.85
CA GLU A 133 -12.37 -8.00 22.01
C GLU A 133 -13.15 -7.99 23.32
N ALA A 134 -14.38 -7.44 23.30
CA ALA A 134 -15.29 -7.49 24.43
C ALA A 134 -15.99 -8.85 24.62
N ARG A 135 -15.73 -9.84 23.75
CA ARG A 135 -16.43 -11.14 23.69
C ARG A 135 -17.96 -11.00 23.68
N ASN A 136 -18.47 -9.96 23.02
CA ASN A 136 -19.89 -9.62 23.00
C ASN A 136 -20.64 -10.32 21.86
N LEU A 137 -21.05 -11.57 22.10
CA LEU A 137 -21.82 -12.37 21.14
C LEU A 137 -23.13 -11.69 20.70
N ALA A 138 -23.87 -11.11 21.65
CA ALA A 138 -25.15 -10.47 21.36
C ALA A 138 -24.99 -9.26 20.42
N GLY A 139 -23.95 -8.47 20.64
CA GLY A 139 -23.59 -7.35 19.77
C GLY A 139 -23.20 -7.80 18.37
N LEU A 140 -22.40 -8.87 18.24
CA LEU A 140 -22.04 -9.43 16.94
C LEU A 140 -23.27 -9.95 16.19
N LEU A 141 -24.13 -10.73 16.85
CA LEU A 141 -25.39 -11.20 16.25
C LEU A 141 -26.29 -10.05 15.81
N LYS A 142 -26.36 -8.96 16.58
CA LYS A 142 -27.11 -7.77 16.19
C LYS A 142 -26.56 -7.12 14.91
N ARG A 143 -25.24 -7.17 14.67
CA ARG A 143 -24.64 -6.65 13.43
C ARG A 143 -24.92 -7.50 12.21
N VAL A 144 -25.06 -8.83 12.38
CA VAL A 144 -25.29 -9.75 11.25
C VAL A 144 -26.78 -9.89 10.93
N ARG A 145 -27.64 -9.81 11.95
CA ARG A 145 -29.07 -10.07 11.81
C ARG A 145 -29.75 -9.06 10.89
N SER A 146 -30.27 -9.57 9.78
CA SER A 146 -31.29 -8.90 8.97
C SER A 146 -32.69 -9.37 9.40
N PRO A 147 -33.74 -8.52 9.37
CA PRO A 147 -35.10 -8.90 9.76
C PRO A 147 -35.67 -10.10 8.99
N VAL A 148 -35.15 -10.37 7.79
CA VAL A 148 -35.61 -11.45 6.89
C VAL A 148 -34.81 -12.75 7.01
N MET A 149 -33.88 -12.87 7.96
CA MET A 149 -33.11 -14.10 8.11
C MET A 149 -33.93 -15.22 8.76
N ALA A 150 -33.89 -16.40 8.15
CA ALA A 150 -34.50 -17.61 8.71
C ALA A 150 -33.87 -18.00 10.06
N PHE A 151 -34.68 -18.61 10.94
CA PHE A 151 -34.27 -19.00 12.28
C PHE A 151 -33.04 -19.93 12.29
N GLU A 152 -33.00 -20.90 11.39
CA GLU A 152 -31.89 -21.87 11.25
C GLU A 152 -30.56 -21.17 10.96
N VAL A 153 -30.56 -20.16 10.09
CA VAL A 153 -29.36 -19.37 9.76
C VAL A 153 -28.88 -18.61 10.99
N VAL A 154 -29.80 -18.07 11.78
CA VAL A 154 -29.47 -17.34 13.01
C VAL A 154 -28.89 -18.28 14.08
N ALA A 155 -29.46 -19.48 14.24
CA ALA A 155 -28.95 -20.51 15.14
C ALA A 155 -27.53 -20.94 14.74
N HIS A 156 -27.32 -21.19 13.45
CA HIS A 156 -26.03 -21.54 12.86
C HIS A 156 -24.96 -20.46 13.11
N LEU A 157 -25.28 -19.20 12.79
CA LEU A 157 -24.40 -18.06 13.06
C LEU A 157 -24.09 -17.91 14.55
N SER A 158 -25.08 -18.13 15.42
CA SER A 158 -24.84 -18.08 16.87
C SER A 158 -23.90 -19.18 17.35
N ALA A 159 -23.99 -20.40 16.80
CA ALA A 159 -23.09 -21.50 17.14
C ALA A 159 -21.66 -21.19 16.67
N MET A 160 -21.52 -20.77 15.41
CA MET A 160 -20.24 -20.37 14.80
C MET A 160 -19.55 -19.26 15.62
N LEU A 161 -20.23 -18.14 15.85
CA LEU A 161 -19.66 -16.98 16.56
C LEU A 161 -19.32 -17.31 18.00
N ARG A 162 -20.09 -18.15 18.68
CA ARG A 162 -19.77 -18.61 20.04
C ARG A 162 -18.46 -19.38 20.07
N GLN A 163 -18.25 -20.28 19.10
CA GLN A 163 -17.01 -21.05 18.98
C GLN A 163 -15.81 -20.17 18.63
N VAL A 164 -15.98 -19.17 17.76
CA VAL A 164 -14.94 -18.16 17.47
C VAL A 164 -14.50 -17.47 18.76
N LEU A 165 -15.45 -16.92 19.53
CA LEU A 165 -15.14 -16.17 20.73
C LEU A 165 -14.55 -17.03 21.85
N SER A 166 -14.98 -18.30 21.96
CA SER A 166 -14.45 -19.21 22.98
C SER A 166 -13.05 -19.72 22.67
N THR A 167 -12.66 -19.79 21.39
CA THR A 167 -11.37 -20.31 20.94
C THR A 167 -10.39 -19.23 20.47
N LEU A 168 -10.73 -17.95 20.63
CA LEU A 168 -9.91 -16.81 20.20
C LEU A 168 -8.52 -16.83 20.88
N ARG A 169 -7.45 -16.78 20.09
CA ARG A 169 -6.09 -16.55 20.60
C ARG A 169 -5.90 -15.10 21.01
N PRO A 170 -5.04 -14.81 22.00
CA PRO A 170 -4.68 -13.44 22.34
C PRO A 170 -4.04 -12.70 21.16
N GLY A 171 -4.31 -11.40 21.06
CA GLY A 171 -3.74 -10.52 20.05
C GLY A 171 -4.51 -10.48 18.74
N ARG A 172 -4.03 -9.64 17.83
CA ARG A 172 -4.61 -9.38 16.50
C ARG A 172 -3.54 -8.89 15.53
N ALA A 173 -3.75 -9.10 14.25
CA ALA A 173 -2.90 -8.58 13.18
C ALA A 173 -3.63 -7.50 12.38
N LEU A 174 -2.88 -6.53 11.83
CA LEU A 174 -3.44 -5.61 10.83
C LEU A 174 -3.72 -6.36 9.52
N SER A 175 -4.88 -6.10 8.94
CA SER A 175 -5.25 -6.62 7.62
C SER A 175 -4.68 -5.77 6.49
N VAL A 176 -4.15 -6.43 5.47
CA VAL A 176 -3.76 -5.83 4.18
C VAL A 176 -4.91 -5.83 3.17
N ASP A 177 -5.99 -6.54 3.46
CA ASP A 177 -7.05 -6.85 2.50
C ASP A 177 -8.23 -5.87 2.54
N GLY A 178 -8.38 -5.11 3.64
CA GLY A 178 -9.49 -4.16 3.78
C GLY A 178 -9.55 -3.13 2.65
N ARG A 179 -10.76 -2.85 2.15
CA ARG A 179 -11.00 -1.83 1.12
C ARG A 179 -11.36 -0.51 1.78
N TRP A 180 -10.40 0.41 1.75
CA TRP A 180 -10.52 1.74 2.31
C TRP A 180 -10.41 2.75 1.19
N GLU A 181 -11.37 3.67 1.13
CA GLU A 181 -11.24 4.83 0.27
C GLU A 181 -10.10 5.74 0.77
N PRO A 182 -9.35 6.38 -0.15
CA PRO A 182 -8.30 7.30 0.25
C PRO A 182 -8.82 8.44 1.10
N HIS A 183 -8.41 8.45 2.37
CA HIS A 183 -8.63 9.58 3.26
C HIS A 183 -7.50 10.61 3.10
N PRO A 184 -7.80 11.92 2.97
CA PRO A 184 -6.78 12.96 2.89
C PRO A 184 -5.86 12.99 4.12
N VAL A 185 -4.59 13.33 3.89
CA VAL A 185 -3.58 13.51 4.94
C VAL A 185 -3.10 14.98 4.91
N PRO A 186 -3.70 15.87 5.72
CA PRO A 186 -3.34 17.28 5.72
C PRO A 186 -1.93 17.52 6.26
N ALA A 187 -1.19 18.46 5.66
CA ALA A 187 0.16 18.84 6.07
C ALA A 187 0.26 19.21 7.56
N THR A 188 -0.73 19.94 8.08
CA THR A 188 -0.72 20.45 9.47
C THR A 188 -0.80 19.32 10.51
N THR A 189 -1.37 18.17 10.13
CA THR A 189 -1.56 17.01 11.00
C THR A 189 -0.44 15.99 10.91
N LEU A 190 0.50 16.17 9.97
CA LEU A 190 1.55 15.20 9.66
C LEU A 190 2.41 14.80 10.87
N PRO A 191 2.80 15.71 11.79
CA PRO A 191 3.54 15.32 12.99
C PRO A 191 2.75 14.37 13.91
N ARG A 192 1.44 14.61 14.05
CA ARG A 192 0.55 13.73 14.84
C ARG A 192 0.38 12.37 14.18
N ILE A 193 0.27 12.35 12.85
CA ILE A 193 0.18 11.11 12.07
C ILE A 193 1.45 10.28 12.22
N ARG A 194 2.62 10.91 12.05
CA ARG A 194 3.92 10.25 12.26
C ARG A 194 4.05 9.68 13.65
N ASP A 195 3.71 10.44 14.69
CA ASP A 195 3.82 9.97 16.08
C ASP A 195 2.86 8.79 16.36
N ARG A 196 1.64 8.83 15.81
CA ARG A 196 0.67 7.73 15.95
C ARG A 196 1.08 6.48 15.17
N LEU A 197 1.69 6.67 14.01
CA LEU A 197 2.26 5.59 13.22
C LEU A 197 3.47 4.96 13.91
N ALA A 198 4.36 5.76 14.49
CA ALA A 198 5.47 5.28 15.29
C ALA A 198 4.97 4.48 16.51
N ALA A 199 3.93 4.95 17.20
CA ALA A 199 3.31 4.22 18.31
C ALA A 199 2.65 2.90 17.87
N LEU A 200 1.95 2.90 16.73
CA LEU A 200 1.39 1.68 16.14
C LEU A 200 2.49 0.67 15.82
N ILE A 201 3.57 1.13 15.18
CA ILE A 201 4.71 0.28 14.85
C ILE A 201 5.44 -0.18 16.10
N ALA A 202 5.50 0.59 17.18
CA ALA A 202 6.12 0.16 18.43
C ALA A 202 5.24 -0.78 19.28
N GLY A 203 3.91 -0.77 19.11
CA GLY A 203 2.96 -1.48 19.97
C GLY A 203 2.91 -3.01 19.81
N ASP A 204 1.80 -3.63 20.22
CA ASP A 204 1.71 -5.10 20.25
C ASP A 204 0.90 -5.70 19.08
N VAL A 205 0.28 -4.85 18.26
CA VAL A 205 -0.46 -5.32 17.09
C VAL A 205 0.53 -5.97 16.11
N ALA A 206 0.21 -7.18 15.63
CA ALA A 206 1.02 -7.87 14.63
C ALA A 206 0.92 -7.13 13.28
N LEU A 207 2.06 -6.87 12.66
CA LEU A 207 2.17 -6.07 11.44
C LEU A 207 2.47 -6.96 10.22
N PRO A 208 1.93 -6.63 9.04
CA PRO A 208 2.19 -7.34 7.79
C PRO A 208 3.62 -7.13 7.27
N PHE A 209 3.98 -7.86 6.20
CA PHE A 209 5.23 -7.67 5.45
C PHE A 209 6.50 -7.82 6.31
N ALA A 210 6.49 -8.78 7.23
CA ALA A 210 7.59 -9.03 8.17
C ALA A 210 7.92 -7.83 9.10
N LEU A 211 7.10 -6.77 9.12
CA LEU A 211 7.30 -5.59 9.98
C LEU A 211 7.12 -5.91 11.48
N GLY A 212 6.50 -7.05 11.80
CA GLY A 212 6.34 -7.52 13.17
C GLY A 212 7.63 -8.05 13.82
N HIS A 213 8.66 -8.41 13.04
CA HIS A 213 9.93 -8.89 13.61
C HIS A 213 10.63 -7.78 14.38
N GLN A 214 11.02 -8.03 15.63
CA GLN A 214 11.57 -7.01 16.53
C GLN A 214 12.81 -6.30 15.95
N ALA A 215 13.64 -7.03 15.20
CA ALA A 215 14.82 -6.51 14.50
C ALA A 215 14.49 -5.45 13.42
N VAL A 216 13.28 -5.47 12.87
CA VAL A 216 12.76 -4.49 11.91
C VAL A 216 11.91 -3.44 12.62
N ARG A 217 11.04 -3.90 13.51
CA ARG A 217 10.05 -3.09 14.24
C ARG A 217 10.70 -1.97 15.06
N THR A 218 11.75 -2.30 15.81
CA THR A 218 12.38 -1.36 16.75
C THR A 218 13.12 -0.24 16.01
N PRO A 219 13.99 -0.53 15.04
CA PRO A 219 14.66 0.53 14.27
C PRO A 219 13.68 1.39 13.48
N LEU A 220 12.64 0.78 12.88
CA LEU A 220 11.63 1.52 12.10
C LEU A 220 10.85 2.51 12.98
N ALA A 221 10.38 2.09 14.16
CA ALA A 221 9.69 2.97 15.09
C ALA A 221 10.60 4.13 15.56
N ALA A 222 11.87 3.84 15.87
CA ALA A 222 12.85 4.85 16.25
C ALA A 222 13.12 5.85 15.12
N SER A 223 13.33 5.36 13.90
CA SER A 223 13.52 6.20 12.71
C SER A 223 12.32 7.10 12.42
N LEU A 224 11.10 6.59 12.58
CA LEU A 224 9.88 7.40 12.44
C LEU A 224 9.80 8.50 13.49
N ALA A 225 10.25 8.28 14.72
CA ALA A 225 10.19 9.28 15.78
C ALA A 225 11.04 10.54 15.46
N ILE A 226 12.13 10.37 14.70
CA ILE A 226 13.06 11.42 14.28
C ILE A 226 12.96 11.77 12.79
N ALA A 227 12.02 11.15 12.06
CA ALA A 227 11.91 11.31 10.62
C ALA A 227 11.63 12.77 10.23
N ARG A 228 12.37 13.26 9.23
CA ARG A 228 12.08 14.53 8.58
C ARG A 228 10.77 14.42 7.80
N LEU A 229 9.90 15.41 7.99
CA LEU A 229 8.53 15.40 7.49
C LEU A 229 8.43 16.17 6.17
N TYR A 230 7.84 15.54 5.16
CA TYR A 230 7.57 16.13 3.85
C TYR A 230 6.08 15.99 3.51
N TRP A 231 5.46 17.07 3.07
CA TRP A 231 4.13 17.04 2.51
C TRP A 231 4.16 17.54 1.07
N VAL A 232 3.72 16.71 0.14
CA VAL A 232 3.76 16.98 -1.30
C VAL A 232 2.37 17.42 -1.76
N ASP A 233 2.30 18.60 -2.37
CA ASP A 233 1.03 19.17 -2.84
C ASP A 233 0.43 18.40 -4.03
N ASP A 234 -0.79 18.76 -4.43
CA ASP A 234 -1.52 18.09 -5.52
C ASP A 234 -0.78 18.14 -6.86
N GLU A 235 -0.27 19.32 -7.26
CA GLU A 235 0.41 19.50 -8.55
C GLU A 235 1.70 18.68 -8.62
N PHE A 236 2.51 18.72 -7.57
CA PHE A 236 3.75 17.95 -7.48
C PHE A 236 3.47 16.46 -7.35
N THR A 237 2.38 16.07 -6.69
CA THR A 237 1.92 14.67 -6.63
C THR A 237 1.58 14.15 -8.01
N ILE A 238 0.84 14.92 -8.83
CA ILE A 238 0.50 14.56 -10.21
C ILE A 238 1.78 14.44 -11.06
N LEU A 239 2.68 15.42 -10.97
CA LEU A 239 3.97 15.39 -11.68
C LEU A 239 4.77 14.13 -11.33
N THR A 240 4.87 13.83 -10.03
CA THR A 240 5.61 12.66 -9.53
C THR A 240 5.01 11.37 -10.04
N ARG A 241 3.67 11.22 -9.97
CA ARG A 241 2.96 10.03 -10.43
C ARG A 241 3.22 9.79 -11.93
N ASN A 242 3.09 10.82 -12.75
CA ASN A 242 3.30 10.74 -14.19
C ASN A 242 4.76 10.41 -14.53
N ALA A 243 5.73 11.03 -13.85
CA ALA A 243 7.14 10.75 -14.04
C ALA A 243 7.52 9.32 -13.61
N ALA A 244 6.89 8.80 -12.54
CA ALA A 244 7.14 7.44 -12.05
C ALA A 244 6.65 6.36 -13.03
N GLN A 245 5.60 6.61 -13.80
CA GLN A 245 5.07 5.67 -14.80
C GLN A 245 6.02 5.42 -15.97
N VAL A 246 6.87 6.39 -16.28
CA VAL A 246 7.87 6.32 -17.36
C VAL A 246 9.30 6.21 -16.81
N LEU A 247 9.44 5.80 -15.54
CA LEU A 247 10.73 5.68 -14.88
C LEU A 247 11.59 4.64 -15.60
N PRO A 248 12.75 5.02 -16.18
CA PRO A 248 13.67 4.05 -16.75
C PRO A 248 14.21 3.14 -15.66
N ARG A 249 14.90 2.05 -16.04
CA ARG A 249 15.61 1.22 -15.07
C ARG A 249 16.71 2.04 -14.40
N LEU A 250 16.51 2.41 -13.14
CA LEU A 250 17.44 3.25 -12.38
C LEU A 250 18.10 2.46 -11.26
N GLY A 251 19.42 2.56 -11.15
CA GLY A 251 20.13 2.09 -9.96
C GLY A 251 19.85 3.00 -8.78
N PHE A 252 19.33 2.44 -7.68
CA PHE A 252 19.17 3.18 -6.43
C PHE A 252 20.53 3.60 -5.85
N SER A 253 20.64 4.85 -5.38
CA SER A 253 21.81 5.33 -4.63
C SER A 253 21.35 5.98 -3.32
N PRO A 254 21.96 5.68 -2.16
CA PRO A 254 21.66 6.35 -0.90
C PRO A 254 21.83 7.88 -0.94
N GLY A 255 22.67 8.38 -1.85
CA GLY A 255 22.80 9.82 -2.09
C GLY A 255 21.51 10.48 -2.60
N ASP A 256 20.56 9.70 -3.16
CA ASP A 256 19.26 10.19 -3.62
C ASP A 256 18.32 10.59 -2.48
N LEU A 257 18.61 10.20 -1.23
CA LEU A 257 17.73 10.49 -0.10
C LEU A 257 17.80 11.98 0.32
N PRO A 258 16.65 12.66 0.51
CA PRO A 258 16.65 14.04 1.00
C PRO A 258 16.96 14.14 2.51
N ALA A 259 16.92 13.02 3.24
CA ALA A 259 17.37 12.86 4.62
C ALA A 259 17.63 11.36 4.90
N ALA A 260 18.44 11.02 5.92
CA ALA A 260 18.69 9.62 6.30
C ALA A 260 17.43 8.89 6.80
N HIS A 261 16.58 9.60 7.53
CA HIS A 261 15.27 9.12 7.96
C HIS A 261 14.22 10.14 7.56
N GLY A 262 13.15 9.70 6.92
CA GLY A 262 12.10 10.61 6.50
C GLY A 262 10.75 9.95 6.32
N PHE A 263 9.75 10.81 6.31
CA PHE A 263 8.36 10.46 6.13
C PHE A 263 7.72 11.49 5.20
N VAL A 264 7.14 11.01 4.11
CA VAL A 264 6.46 11.81 3.12
C VAL A 264 4.99 11.43 3.05
N ALA A 265 4.12 12.41 2.94
CA ALA A 265 2.73 12.22 2.53
C ALA A 265 2.46 13.00 1.25
N TRP A 266 1.70 12.40 0.35
CA TRP A 266 1.22 13.03 -0.88
C TRP A 266 -0.23 13.48 -0.68
N ALA A 267 -0.62 14.58 -1.31
CA ALA A 267 -1.99 15.08 -1.26
C ALA A 267 -3.00 14.05 -1.81
N GLN A 268 -2.55 13.17 -2.72
CA GLN A 268 -3.36 12.11 -3.33
C GLN A 268 -2.58 10.79 -3.41
N PRO A 269 -3.28 9.64 -3.56
CA PRO A 269 -2.61 8.36 -3.75
C PRO A 269 -1.69 8.32 -4.98
N VAL A 270 -0.58 7.61 -4.89
CA VAL A 270 0.49 7.68 -5.91
C VAL A 270 0.82 6.38 -6.63
N ASP A 271 0.48 5.22 -6.07
CA ASP A 271 0.74 3.94 -6.70
C ASP A 271 -0.31 3.60 -7.78
N ALA A 272 -0.01 2.60 -8.61
CA ALA A 272 -0.89 2.17 -9.70
C ALA A 272 -2.29 1.74 -9.19
N ARG A 273 -2.37 1.18 -7.98
CA ARG A 273 -3.63 0.79 -7.34
C ARG A 273 -4.34 1.95 -6.62
N ARG A 274 -3.77 3.16 -6.63
CA ARG A 274 -4.27 4.37 -5.95
C ARG A 274 -4.58 4.17 -4.45
N ARG A 275 -3.74 3.42 -3.75
CA ARG A 275 -3.85 3.13 -2.31
C ARG A 275 -2.76 3.80 -1.47
N CYS A 276 -1.55 3.94 -2.01
CA CYS A 276 -0.41 4.48 -1.27
C CYS A 276 -0.49 6.00 -1.21
N VAL A 277 -0.60 6.58 -0.01
CA VAL A 277 -0.72 8.03 0.24
C VAL A 277 0.43 8.61 1.04
N ALA A 278 1.26 7.75 1.64
CA ALA A 278 2.44 8.16 2.40
C ALA A 278 3.51 7.07 2.35
N ALA A 279 4.75 7.43 2.60
CA ALA A 279 5.84 6.49 2.75
C ALA A 279 6.85 6.97 3.78
N SER A 280 7.50 6.03 4.47
CA SER A 280 8.68 6.30 5.29
C SER A 280 9.88 5.58 4.74
N TRP A 281 11.06 6.11 5.05
CA TRP A 281 12.32 5.43 4.83
C TRP A 281 13.25 5.58 6.01
N SER A 282 14.07 4.54 6.22
CA SER A 282 15.13 4.52 7.21
C SER A 282 16.39 3.89 6.64
N SER A 283 17.49 4.63 6.71
CA SER A 283 18.81 4.10 6.36
C SER A 283 19.37 3.26 7.51
N HIS A 284 19.80 2.03 7.19
CA HIS A 284 20.46 1.11 8.12
C HIS A 284 21.69 0.49 7.43
N GLY A 285 22.88 1.01 7.73
CA GLY A 285 24.08 0.72 6.95
C GLY A 285 23.91 1.17 5.51
N ASP A 286 24.21 0.29 4.56
CA ASP A 286 24.06 0.57 3.12
C ASP A 286 22.64 0.36 2.59
N ALA A 287 21.76 -0.28 3.36
CA ALA A 287 20.40 -0.57 2.95
C ALA A 287 19.42 0.52 3.42
N VAL A 288 18.37 0.74 2.63
CA VAL A 288 17.25 1.60 2.99
C VAL A 288 15.98 0.77 3.09
N GLN A 289 15.41 0.73 4.29
CA GLN A 289 14.09 0.15 4.47
C GLN A 289 13.03 1.20 4.12
N LEU A 290 12.08 0.80 3.28
CA LEU A 290 10.99 1.65 2.80
C LEU A 290 9.66 0.97 3.14
N VAL A 291 8.76 1.72 3.74
CA VAL A 291 7.39 1.27 4.01
C VAL A 291 6.43 2.25 3.35
N GLY A 292 5.56 1.74 2.49
CA GLY A 292 4.45 2.50 1.91
C GLY A 292 3.20 2.31 2.74
N TYR A 293 2.40 3.36 2.85
CA TYR A 293 1.21 3.40 3.70
C TYR A 293 -0.02 3.82 2.91
N ARG A 294 -1.15 3.20 3.25
CA ARG A 294 -2.48 3.62 2.81
C ARG A 294 -3.21 4.28 3.95
N SER A 295 -4.14 5.18 3.63
CA SER A 295 -4.99 5.79 4.64
C SER A 295 -6.22 4.94 4.96
N VAL A 296 -6.71 5.11 6.19
CA VAL A 296 -7.89 4.42 6.71
C VAL A 296 -8.82 5.41 7.41
N GLY A 297 -10.07 5.00 7.57
CA GLY A 297 -11.09 5.73 8.32
C GLY A 297 -12.10 6.50 7.49
N ASP A 298 -11.96 6.50 6.17
CA ASP A 298 -12.93 7.16 5.31
C ASP A 298 -14.30 6.47 5.34
N GLY A 299 -15.37 7.27 5.34
CA GLY A 299 -16.75 6.81 5.43
C GLY A 299 -17.09 6.02 6.70
N LEU A 300 -16.35 6.19 7.80
CA LEU A 300 -16.75 5.70 9.12
C LEU A 300 -17.59 6.74 9.86
N ALA A 301 -18.56 6.28 10.65
CA ALA A 301 -19.28 7.14 11.59
C ALA A 301 -18.33 7.70 12.67
N PRO A 302 -18.69 8.81 13.36
CA PRO A 302 -17.78 9.51 14.28
C PRO A 302 -17.19 8.65 15.40
N ALA A 303 -18.00 7.80 16.05
CA ALA A 303 -17.52 6.95 17.15
C ALA A 303 -16.56 5.84 16.68
N PRO A 304 -16.88 5.02 15.65
CA PRO A 304 -15.92 4.09 15.06
C PRO A 304 -14.66 4.77 14.52
N LEU A 305 -14.78 5.97 13.94
CA LEU A 305 -13.63 6.74 13.47
C LEU A 305 -12.72 7.14 14.63
N GLN A 306 -13.28 7.63 15.74
CA GLN A 306 -12.50 7.98 16.93
C GLN A 306 -11.76 6.76 17.49
N GLN A 307 -12.44 5.62 17.56
CA GLN A 307 -11.84 4.36 17.98
C GLN A 307 -10.69 3.95 17.06
N LEU A 308 -10.89 4.01 15.74
CA LEU A 308 -9.84 3.75 14.75
C LEU A 308 -8.63 4.66 14.97
N ARG A 309 -8.84 5.98 15.14
CA ARG A 309 -7.76 6.95 15.36
C ARG A 309 -6.98 6.67 16.65
N ALA A 310 -7.65 6.17 17.68
CA ALA A 310 -7.01 5.78 18.93
C ALA A 310 -6.11 4.54 18.76
N GLN A 311 -6.57 3.55 17.98
CA GLN A 311 -5.90 2.26 17.85
C GLN A 311 -4.79 2.23 16.80
N VAL A 312 -5.03 2.79 15.60
CA VAL A 312 -4.09 2.71 14.47
C VAL A 312 -3.79 4.07 13.83
N GLY A 313 -4.50 5.13 14.21
CA GLY A 313 -4.28 6.47 13.67
C GLY A 313 -4.85 6.62 12.26
N TRP A 314 -4.02 7.11 11.34
CA TRP A 314 -4.43 7.48 9.97
C TRP A 314 -3.98 6.51 8.89
N LEU A 315 -2.93 5.75 9.17
CA LEU A 315 -2.18 5.04 8.17
C LEU A 315 -1.91 3.61 8.64
N ILE A 316 -2.00 2.67 7.70
CA ILE A 316 -1.55 1.30 7.90
C ILE A 316 -0.59 0.90 6.78
N PRO A 317 0.37 -0.01 7.04
CA PRO A 317 1.29 -0.47 6.00
C PRO A 317 0.54 -1.08 4.81
N ALA A 318 0.98 -0.72 3.60
CA ALA A 318 0.46 -1.25 2.34
C ALA A 318 1.51 -2.10 1.60
N PHE A 319 2.80 -1.84 1.84
CA PHE A 319 3.92 -2.67 1.41
C PHE A 319 5.17 -2.29 2.21
N ALA A 320 6.16 -3.19 2.23
CA ALA A 320 7.50 -2.92 2.74
C ALA A 320 8.54 -3.50 1.78
N VAL A 321 9.59 -2.74 1.50
CA VAL A 321 10.71 -3.18 0.66
C VAL A 321 12.03 -2.70 1.24
N THR A 322 13.09 -3.46 1.01
CA THR A 322 14.46 -3.05 1.36
C THR A 322 15.21 -2.77 0.07
N LEU A 323 15.72 -1.55 -0.08
CA LEU A 323 16.52 -1.13 -1.22
C LEU A 323 18.00 -1.23 -0.89
N ARG A 324 18.78 -1.81 -1.80
CA ARG A 324 20.25 -1.85 -1.72
C ARG A 324 20.89 -0.97 -2.79
N PRO A 325 22.09 -0.42 -2.56
CA PRO A 325 22.77 0.41 -3.55
C PRO A 325 22.95 -0.37 -4.87
N GLY A 326 22.72 0.31 -6.00
CA GLY A 326 22.77 -0.29 -7.33
C GLY A 326 21.54 -1.14 -7.71
N GLN A 327 20.62 -1.42 -6.78
CA GLN A 327 19.42 -2.20 -7.08
C GLN A 327 18.58 -1.46 -8.15
N PRO A 328 18.21 -2.14 -9.25
CA PRO A 328 17.40 -1.54 -10.29
C PRO A 328 15.97 -1.32 -9.82
N VAL A 329 15.47 -0.11 -10.00
CA VAL A 329 14.08 0.28 -9.77
C VAL A 329 13.49 0.70 -11.12
N THR A 330 12.37 0.08 -11.46
CA THR A 330 11.58 0.34 -12.68
C THR A 330 10.23 0.96 -12.31
N ALA A 331 9.47 1.42 -13.30
CA ALA A 331 8.12 1.97 -13.09
C ALA A 331 7.14 1.04 -12.35
N THR A 332 7.33 -0.28 -12.45
CA THR A 332 6.47 -1.28 -11.77
C THR A 332 6.89 -1.55 -10.33
N HIS A 333 8.06 -1.07 -9.90
CA HIS A 333 8.55 -1.31 -8.56
C HIS A 333 7.74 -0.48 -7.53
N PRO A 334 7.33 -1.03 -6.37
CA PRO A 334 6.56 -0.29 -5.36
C PRO A 334 7.21 1.03 -4.88
N ALA A 335 8.54 1.09 -4.89
CA ALA A 335 9.32 2.28 -4.54
C ALA A 335 9.42 3.36 -5.63
N ALA A 336 8.94 3.11 -6.86
CA ALA A 336 9.19 3.97 -8.02
C ALA A 336 8.77 5.42 -7.80
N THR A 337 7.59 5.64 -7.24
CA THR A 337 7.08 6.99 -6.96
C THR A 337 7.91 7.70 -5.90
N LEU A 338 8.30 7.00 -4.83
CA LEU A 338 9.10 7.62 -3.76
C LEU A 338 10.48 8.04 -4.27
N ILE A 339 11.14 7.18 -5.04
CA ILE A 339 12.44 7.49 -5.65
C ILE A 339 12.32 8.65 -6.64
N THR A 340 11.23 8.67 -7.42
CA THR A 340 10.92 9.80 -8.32
C THR A 340 10.74 11.10 -7.52
N THR A 341 10.01 11.05 -6.40
CA THR A 341 9.82 12.20 -5.49
C THR A 341 11.16 12.73 -5.00
N TRP A 342 12.02 11.84 -4.49
CA TRP A 342 13.35 12.21 -4.00
C TRP A 342 14.20 12.90 -5.08
N ARG A 343 14.21 12.36 -6.31
CA ARG A 343 14.95 12.94 -7.42
C ARG A 343 14.43 14.31 -7.83
N LEU A 344 13.11 14.48 -7.93
CA LEU A 344 12.52 15.78 -8.27
C LEU A 344 12.82 16.85 -7.20
N ILE A 345 12.81 16.47 -5.92
CA ILE A 345 13.24 17.35 -4.82
C ILE A 345 14.72 17.73 -4.99
N ARG A 346 15.61 16.75 -5.20
CA ARG A 346 17.06 16.99 -5.36
C ARG A 346 17.41 17.85 -6.58
N GLN A 347 16.68 17.71 -7.68
CA GLN A 347 16.85 18.49 -8.90
C GLN A 347 16.42 19.97 -8.76
N ARG A 348 16.03 20.41 -7.56
CA ARG A 348 15.51 21.77 -7.27
C ARG A 348 14.33 22.14 -8.17
N LEU A 349 13.54 21.14 -8.59
CA LEU A 349 12.25 21.34 -9.23
C LEU A 349 11.14 21.59 -8.20
N ALA A 350 11.45 21.36 -6.92
CA ALA A 350 10.59 21.68 -5.81
C ALA A 350 11.03 22.95 -5.07
N ASP A 351 10.08 23.82 -4.75
CA ASP A 351 10.25 24.77 -3.65
C ASP A 351 9.85 24.07 -2.35
N THR A 352 10.72 24.17 -1.33
CA THR A 352 10.46 23.62 0.00
C THR A 352 10.25 24.76 0.99
N THR A 353 9.06 24.85 1.56
CA THR A 353 8.72 25.88 2.58
C THR A 353 8.25 25.22 3.87
N PRO A 354 8.56 25.77 5.06
CA PRO A 354 8.01 25.27 6.31
C PRO A 354 6.47 25.42 6.35
N ALA A 355 5.77 24.35 6.70
CA ALA A 355 4.33 24.39 6.96
C ALA A 355 4.06 24.90 8.38
N LYS A 356 3.01 25.70 8.55
CA LYS A 356 2.51 26.04 9.88
C LYS A 356 1.83 24.81 10.50
N VAL A 357 2.39 24.30 11.59
CA VAL A 357 1.82 23.19 12.35
C VAL A 357 0.67 23.67 13.24
N ASP A 358 -0.35 22.81 13.43
CA ASP A 358 -1.50 23.14 14.27
C ASP A 358 -1.09 23.46 15.71
N THR A 359 -1.74 24.49 16.28
CA THR A 359 -1.41 24.98 17.63
C THR A 359 -1.58 23.91 18.72
N SER A 360 -2.56 23.02 18.56
CA SER A 360 -2.80 21.91 19.48
C SER A 360 -1.64 20.90 19.49
N ILE A 361 -1.05 20.63 18.32
CA ILE A 361 0.12 19.75 18.16
C ILE A 361 1.34 20.42 18.78
N ARG A 362 1.58 21.71 18.49
CA ARG A 362 2.68 22.47 19.10
C ARG A 362 2.62 22.45 20.63
N ARG A 363 1.44 22.72 21.21
CA ARG A 363 1.22 22.65 22.67
C ARG A 363 1.46 21.24 23.22
N ALA A 364 1.13 20.18 22.48
CA ALA A 364 1.40 18.81 22.90
C ALA A 364 2.91 18.51 22.94
N TYR A 365 3.67 18.98 21.94
CA TYR A 365 5.12 18.81 21.89
C TYR A 365 5.83 19.57 23.02
N GLN A 366 5.41 20.82 23.28
CA GLN A 366 5.92 21.61 24.41
C GLN A 366 5.68 20.91 25.76
N ARG A 367 4.47 20.38 25.98
CA ARG A 367 4.15 19.60 27.20
C ARG A 367 5.02 18.34 27.34
N ALA A 368 5.35 17.71 26.21
CA ALA A 368 6.25 16.56 26.16
C ALA A 368 7.75 16.93 26.15
N ARG A 369 8.10 18.22 26.27
CA ARG A 369 9.47 18.75 26.18
C ARG A 369 10.20 18.31 24.91
N ARG A 370 9.48 18.20 23.79
CA ARG A 370 10.02 17.88 22.46
C ARG A 370 10.19 19.17 21.63
N PRO A 371 11.20 19.25 20.74
CA PRO A 371 11.35 20.38 19.82
C PRO A 371 10.13 20.49 18.90
N GLU A 372 9.78 21.72 18.51
CA GLU A 372 8.64 21.94 17.60
C GLU A 372 8.86 21.18 16.27
N PRO A 373 7.87 20.43 15.78
CA PRO A 373 8.04 19.66 14.56
C PRO A 373 8.02 20.59 13.35
N GLU A 374 8.96 20.41 12.44
CA GLU A 374 8.99 21.10 11.15
C GLU A 374 8.43 20.19 10.06
N VAL A 375 7.56 20.74 9.20
CA VAL A 375 7.02 20.03 8.02
C VAL A 375 7.46 20.79 6.77
N ALA A 376 8.13 20.10 5.85
CA ALA A 376 8.54 20.64 4.56
C ALA A 376 7.38 20.51 3.55
N LEU A 377 6.77 21.62 3.14
CA LEU A 377 5.84 21.67 2.00
C LEU A 377 6.63 21.64 0.70
N VAL A 378 6.38 20.63 -0.13
CA VAL A 378 7.05 20.41 -1.41
C VAL A 378 6.07 20.78 -2.54
N ARG A 379 6.42 21.81 -3.31
CA ARG A 379 5.60 22.35 -4.41
C ARG A 379 6.40 22.51 -5.69
N ILE A 380 5.74 22.57 -6.85
CA ILE A 380 6.44 22.85 -8.12
C ILE A 380 7.02 24.28 -8.08
N ARG A 381 8.31 24.40 -8.37
CA ARG A 381 8.98 25.70 -8.41
C ARG A 381 8.37 26.63 -9.45
N GLY A 382 8.00 27.85 -9.02
CA GLY A 382 7.36 28.86 -9.88
C GLY A 382 5.84 28.75 -9.99
N ALA A 383 5.20 27.79 -9.31
CA ALA A 383 3.76 27.77 -9.12
C ALA A 383 3.37 28.90 -8.13
N ARG A 384 3.09 30.09 -8.71
CA ARG A 384 2.53 31.32 -8.13
C ARG A 384 2.37 31.36 -6.59
N ALA A 385 3.26 32.11 -5.93
CA ALA A 385 2.85 32.98 -4.84
C ALA A 385 2.08 34.16 -5.45
N THR A 386 0.76 34.15 -5.38
CA THR A 386 0.01 35.40 -5.52
C THR A 386 0.31 36.28 -4.31
N SER A 387 0.73 37.51 -4.60
CA SER A 387 0.93 38.67 -3.70
C SER A 387 2.37 38.95 -3.23
N ALA A 388 3.15 39.63 -4.09
CA ALA A 388 3.85 40.89 -3.80
C ALA A 388 4.61 41.38 -5.06
N PRO A 389 4.60 42.69 -5.39
CA PRO A 389 5.28 43.20 -6.57
C PRO A 389 6.78 43.36 -6.29
N ALA A 390 7.63 42.64 -7.04
CA ALA A 390 9.07 42.91 -7.07
C ALA A 390 9.40 43.66 -8.38
N GLN A 391 10.05 44.81 -8.21
CA GLN A 391 10.44 45.76 -9.24
C GLN A 391 11.37 45.13 -10.30
N HIS A 392 11.14 45.54 -11.55
CA HIS A 392 11.94 45.20 -12.72
C HIS A 392 13.32 45.90 -12.69
N ILE A 393 14.37 45.17 -13.08
CA ILE A 393 15.60 45.74 -13.65
C ILE A 393 15.98 44.90 -14.89
N ASN A 394 16.06 45.56 -16.05
CA ASN A 394 16.44 45.05 -17.39
C ASN A 394 17.96 44.67 -17.43
N ALA A 395 18.57 43.99 -18.41
CA ALA A 395 18.34 43.85 -19.85
C ALA A 395 19.21 42.71 -20.46
N GLY A 396 18.93 42.31 -21.71
CA GLY A 396 19.87 41.55 -22.56
C GLY A 396 19.28 41.11 -23.91
N ALA A 397 19.74 41.74 -25.00
CA ALA A 397 19.13 41.79 -26.34
C ALA A 397 19.36 40.57 -27.26
N GLY A 398 18.34 40.28 -28.09
CA GLY A 398 18.36 39.36 -29.24
C GLY A 398 17.10 39.61 -30.10
N SER A 399 17.22 39.51 -31.43
CA SER A 399 16.28 40.08 -32.42
C SER A 399 14.81 40.11 -31.99
N GLU A 400 14.27 41.32 -31.93
CA GLU A 400 12.98 41.62 -31.34
C GLU A 400 11.87 41.09 -32.26
N ARG A 401 11.38 39.89 -31.94
CA ARG A 401 10.25 39.29 -32.63
C ARG A 401 8.97 39.92 -32.09
N ASP A 402 8.11 40.40 -32.99
CA ASP A 402 6.83 41.04 -32.65
C ASP A 402 5.73 40.10 -32.16
N TYR A 403 6.08 38.86 -31.80
CA TYR A 403 5.13 37.87 -31.30
C TYR A 403 5.77 36.89 -30.31
N ARG A 404 4.92 36.33 -29.46
CA ARG A 404 5.24 35.23 -28.55
C ARG A 404 4.90 33.90 -29.22
N TRP A 405 5.73 32.88 -29.03
CA TRP A 405 5.48 31.53 -29.56
C TRP A 405 5.71 30.45 -28.52
N TRP A 406 4.97 29.34 -28.65
CA TRP A 406 5.17 28.15 -27.83
C TRP A 406 6.43 27.40 -28.25
N VAL A 407 7.32 27.12 -27.29
CA VAL A 407 8.39 26.14 -27.45
C VAL A 407 7.83 24.78 -27.09
N THR A 408 7.95 23.78 -27.97
CA THR A 408 7.51 22.40 -27.70
C THR A 408 8.51 21.66 -26.81
N PRO A 409 8.05 20.69 -25.98
CA PRO A 409 8.94 19.89 -25.18
C PRO A 409 9.89 19.07 -26.06
N HIS A 410 11.18 19.15 -25.76
CA HIS A 410 12.21 18.37 -26.46
C HIS A 410 13.35 18.04 -25.51
N TRP A 411 14.03 16.93 -25.80
CA TRP A 411 15.24 16.52 -25.12
C TRP A 411 16.43 17.38 -25.60
N ARG A 412 17.25 17.85 -24.66
CA ARG A 412 18.48 18.57 -24.96
C ARG A 412 19.63 17.98 -24.14
N HIS A 413 20.74 17.72 -24.82
CA HIS A 413 21.96 17.25 -24.17
C HIS A 413 22.74 18.44 -23.61
N GLN A 414 22.81 18.59 -22.29
CA GLN A 414 23.39 19.76 -21.64
C GLN A 414 24.63 19.42 -20.79
N PRO A 415 25.74 20.17 -20.96
CA PRO A 415 26.87 20.13 -20.02
C PRO A 415 26.48 20.46 -18.58
N TYR A 416 27.03 19.72 -17.62
CA TYR A 416 26.99 20.04 -16.20
C TYR A 416 28.24 19.53 -15.45
N GLY A 417 28.33 19.78 -14.15
CA GLY A 417 29.49 19.43 -13.31
C GLY A 417 30.63 20.47 -13.35
N PRO A 418 31.68 20.31 -12.51
CA PRO A 418 32.84 21.20 -12.48
C PRO A 418 33.48 21.27 -13.87
N GLY A 419 33.61 22.48 -14.42
CA GLY A 419 34.14 22.66 -15.78
C GLY A 419 33.24 22.13 -16.90
N ARG A 420 31.94 21.84 -16.64
CA ARG A 420 30.99 21.32 -17.65
C ARG A 420 31.42 19.96 -18.25
N SER A 421 32.18 19.17 -17.49
CA SER A 421 32.79 17.90 -17.91
C SER A 421 31.80 16.74 -18.03
N LEU A 422 30.63 16.83 -17.41
CA LEU A 422 29.56 15.83 -17.48
C LEU A 422 28.48 16.27 -18.47
N ARG A 423 27.73 15.31 -19.01
CA ARG A 423 26.59 15.57 -19.89
C ARG A 423 25.35 14.89 -19.35
N ASP A 424 24.21 15.57 -19.40
CA ASP A 424 22.92 14.98 -19.08
C ASP A 424 21.87 15.32 -20.14
N TRP A 425 20.86 14.47 -20.26
CA TRP A 425 19.69 14.73 -21.09
C TRP A 425 18.63 15.43 -20.25
N ILE A 426 18.41 16.70 -20.56
CA ILE A 426 17.37 17.50 -19.91
C ILE A 426 16.14 17.60 -20.82
N VAL A 427 14.95 17.61 -20.23
CA VAL A 427 13.71 17.95 -20.95
C VAL A 427 13.51 19.45 -20.85
N VAL A 428 13.51 20.13 -21.98
CA VAL A 428 13.08 21.53 -22.05
C VAL A 428 11.56 21.54 -21.98
N ARG A 429 10.99 22.16 -20.93
CA ARG A 429 9.53 22.24 -20.75
C ARG A 429 8.88 23.11 -21.84
N PRO A 430 7.61 22.87 -22.18
CA PRO A 430 6.89 23.81 -23.00
C PRO A 430 6.76 25.14 -22.27
N HIS A 431 7.21 26.20 -22.92
CA HIS A 431 7.13 27.55 -22.39
C HIS A 431 6.93 28.52 -23.54
N LEU A 432 6.33 29.66 -23.23
CA LEU A 432 6.14 30.72 -24.20
C LEU A 432 7.41 31.58 -24.24
N ARG A 433 7.97 31.79 -25.43
CA ARG A 433 9.18 32.58 -25.66
C ARG A 433 8.85 33.81 -26.50
N GLY A 434 9.51 34.93 -26.21
CA GLY A 434 9.30 36.22 -26.87
C GLY A 434 8.97 37.36 -25.87
N PRO A 435 8.98 38.64 -26.32
CA PRO A 435 8.67 39.80 -25.48
C PRO A 435 7.27 39.70 -24.85
N HIS A 436 7.14 40.06 -23.57
CA HIS A 436 5.92 39.82 -22.79
C HIS A 436 4.71 40.63 -23.27
N ASP A 437 4.96 41.77 -23.90
CA ASP A 437 4.01 42.77 -24.40
C ASP A 437 3.45 42.44 -25.80
N LYS A 438 3.96 41.41 -26.48
CA LYS A 438 3.60 41.09 -27.86
C LYS A 438 2.53 39.98 -27.96
N PRO A 439 1.67 39.98 -28.98
CA PRO A 439 0.61 38.98 -29.15
C PRO A 439 1.19 37.57 -29.39
N ILE A 440 0.40 36.54 -29.06
CA ILE A 440 0.76 35.14 -29.35
C ILE A 440 0.46 34.86 -30.82
N SER A 441 1.42 34.29 -31.56
CA SER A 441 1.24 34.04 -33.00
C SER A 441 0.05 33.11 -33.29
N ALA A 442 -0.79 33.53 -34.23
CA ALA A 442 -2.09 32.93 -34.55
C ALA A 442 -2.02 31.57 -35.27
N THR A 443 -0.84 31.07 -35.65
CA THR A 443 -0.66 29.71 -36.20
C THR A 443 -0.69 28.60 -35.14
N THR A 444 -1.21 28.90 -33.95
CA THR A 444 -1.29 27.94 -32.84
C THR A 444 -2.49 27.00 -33.04
N THR A 445 -2.26 25.87 -33.71
CA THR A 445 -3.15 24.70 -33.63
C THR A 445 -3.32 24.32 -32.16
N VAL A 446 -4.55 24.17 -31.69
CA VAL A 446 -4.86 23.65 -30.35
C VAL A 446 -4.22 22.26 -30.23
N ARG A 447 -3.11 22.16 -29.49
CA ARG A 447 -2.46 20.88 -29.18
C ARG A 447 -2.80 20.51 -27.75
N VAL A 448 -3.66 19.49 -27.62
CA VAL A 448 -3.85 18.74 -26.39
C VAL A 448 -2.46 18.35 -25.86
N LEU A 449 -2.21 18.57 -24.56
CA LEU A 449 -0.97 18.20 -23.88
C LEU A 449 -0.82 16.66 -23.86
N GLY A 450 -0.42 16.10 -25.00
CA GLY A 450 -0.26 14.67 -25.22
C GLY A 450 1.09 14.41 -25.87
N THR A 451 1.83 13.49 -25.26
CA THR A 451 3.06 12.84 -25.75
C THR A 451 4.33 13.71 -25.89
N LEU A 452 5.33 13.39 -25.05
CA LEU A 452 6.74 13.71 -25.33
C LEU A 452 7.19 12.94 -26.59
N PRO A 453 8.00 13.53 -27.48
CA PRO A 453 8.67 12.77 -28.53
C PRO A 453 9.65 11.75 -27.91
N PRO A 454 9.77 10.54 -28.48
CA PRO A 454 10.76 9.56 -28.05
C PRO A 454 12.17 10.14 -28.13
N ARG A 455 13.03 9.76 -27.18
CA ARG A 455 14.44 10.16 -27.17
C ARG A 455 15.13 9.57 -28.41
N PRO A 456 15.93 10.34 -29.17
CA PRO A 456 16.75 9.76 -30.23
C PRO A 456 17.69 8.72 -29.60
N GLU A 457 17.63 7.49 -30.13
CA GLU A 457 18.59 6.45 -29.76
C GLU A 457 20.02 6.96 -30.02
N PRO A 458 20.99 6.63 -29.16
CA PRO A 458 22.37 6.90 -29.47
C PRO A 458 22.71 6.18 -30.79
N THR A 459 22.97 6.95 -31.84
CA THR A 459 23.43 6.42 -33.12
C THR A 459 24.65 5.55 -32.81
N ALA A 460 24.53 4.24 -33.07
CA ALA A 460 25.69 3.37 -33.10
C ALA A 460 26.67 3.99 -34.10
N GLN A 461 27.84 4.38 -33.61
CA GLN A 461 28.92 4.83 -34.47
C GLN A 461 29.25 3.65 -35.40
N ALA A 462 29.10 3.88 -36.70
CA ALA A 462 29.58 2.98 -37.74
C ALA A 462 31.08 2.74 -37.54
N PRO A 463 31.59 1.52 -37.74
CA PRO A 463 33.02 1.25 -37.68
C PRO A 463 33.71 2.07 -38.78
N THR A 464 34.66 2.91 -38.38
CA THR A 464 35.64 3.50 -39.30
C THR A 464 36.48 2.38 -39.91
N GLU A 465 36.27 2.13 -41.19
CA GLU A 465 37.24 1.48 -42.08
C GLU A 465 38.54 2.31 -42.04
N GLY A 466 39.65 1.64 -41.71
CA GLY A 466 40.99 2.18 -41.88
C GLY A 466 41.55 1.77 -43.25
N PRO A 467 42.39 2.61 -43.88
CA PRO A 467 43.19 2.20 -45.04
C PRO A 467 44.25 1.15 -44.68
#